data_AF-A0A7M7PQ15-F1
#
_entry.id   AF-A0A7M7PQ15-F1
#
_cell.length_a   1.000
_cell.length_b   1.000
_cell.length_c   1.000
_cell.angle_alpha   90.00
_cell.angle_beta   90.00
_cell.angle_gamma   90.00
#
_symmetry.space_group_name_H-M   'P 1'
#
loop_
_entity.id
_entity.type
_entity.pdbx_description
1 polymer ?
#
loop_
_entity_poly.entity_id
_entity_poly.type
_entity_poly.pdbx_seq_one_letter_code
_entity_poly.pdbx_strand_id
1 'polypeptide(L)'
;MAAELKKLADNFLEDQSSWEPSLFLGAVRELVDREETSAVLEILQNGSYKALVETVAWDLLPIITPHVSDTETNNDVYKDSAQILNDLAEIGKPKEMILGYLEQLDRFLDDGTYRILLKPLSTVLMRFGLTKSHQMNQSFILLHTHLQTAKVRHHPVLVSGLSEFMCNTQNKS
;
A
#
# COMPACT_ATOMS: atom_id res chain seq x y z
N MET A 1 -6.63 20.83 -11.47
CA MET A 1 -6.52 19.46 -10.91
C MET A 1 -6.70 19.38 -9.41
N ALA A 2 -5.84 19.93 -8.55
CA ALA A 2 -5.99 19.78 -7.08
C ALA A 2 -7.35 20.26 -6.52
N ALA A 3 -7.84 21.41 -6.99
CA ALA A 3 -9.16 21.93 -6.64
C ALA A 3 -10.32 21.03 -7.14
N GLU A 4 -10.12 20.33 -8.25
CA GLU A 4 -11.11 19.40 -8.80
C GLU A 4 -11.13 18.08 -8.02
N LEU A 5 -9.96 17.56 -7.61
CA LEU A 5 -9.87 16.42 -6.71
C LEU A 5 -10.61 16.70 -5.40
N LYS A 6 -10.40 17.88 -4.82
CA LYS A 6 -11.12 18.30 -3.61
C LYS A 6 -12.63 18.37 -3.84
N LYS A 7 -13.07 18.96 -4.95
CA LYS A 7 -14.49 19.02 -5.31
C LYS A 7 -15.10 17.62 -5.45
N LEU A 8 -14.37 16.67 -6.06
CA LEU A 8 -14.81 15.28 -6.18
C LEU A 8 -14.90 14.58 -4.81
N ALA A 9 -13.99 14.90 -3.89
CA ALA A 9 -14.03 14.40 -2.52
C ALA A 9 -15.19 15.01 -1.72
N ASP A 10 -15.48 16.30 -1.90
CA ASP A 10 -16.62 16.98 -1.28
C ASP A 10 -17.95 16.44 -1.80
N ASN A 11 -18.07 16.18 -3.11
CA ASN A 11 -19.25 15.55 -3.71
C ASN A 11 -19.55 14.17 -3.09
N PHE A 12 -18.52 13.39 -2.74
CA PHE A 12 -18.72 12.11 -2.04
C PHE A 12 -19.36 12.30 -0.67
N LEU A 13 -19.02 13.37 0.04
CA LEU A 13 -19.61 13.67 1.36
C LEU A 13 -21.05 14.16 1.24
N GLU A 14 -21.40 14.88 0.17
CA GLU A 14 -22.74 15.41 -0.07
C GLU A 14 -23.71 14.35 -0.58
N ASP A 15 -23.29 13.53 -1.55
CA ASP A 15 -24.14 12.51 -2.17
C ASP A 15 -23.33 11.28 -2.63
N GLN A 16 -23.31 10.25 -1.79
CA GLN A 16 -22.66 8.97 -2.10
C GLN A 16 -23.36 8.19 -3.22
N SER A 17 -24.63 8.48 -3.52
CA SER A 17 -25.44 7.68 -4.46
C SER A 17 -25.15 8.00 -5.94
N SER A 18 -24.72 9.22 -6.23
CA SER A 18 -24.33 9.67 -7.57
C SER A 18 -22.80 9.70 -7.76
N TRP A 19 -22.04 9.27 -6.76
CA TRP A 19 -20.59 9.37 -6.79
C TRP A 19 -19.96 8.32 -7.73
N GLU A 20 -19.07 8.79 -8.61
CA GLU A 20 -18.35 7.98 -9.57
C GLU A 20 -16.87 7.80 -9.17
N PRO A 21 -16.46 6.59 -8.73
CA PRO A 21 -15.07 6.33 -8.33
C PRO A 21 -14.05 6.61 -9.43
N SER A 22 -14.42 6.35 -10.69
CA SER A 22 -13.54 6.53 -11.86
C SER A 22 -13.08 7.97 -12.04
N LEU A 23 -13.93 8.95 -11.74
CA LEU A 23 -13.57 10.37 -11.84
C LEU A 23 -12.53 10.75 -10.79
N PHE A 24 -12.73 10.29 -9.55
CA PHE A 24 -11.78 10.52 -8.46
C PHE A 24 -10.43 9.85 -8.75
N LEU A 25 -10.44 8.57 -9.09
CA LEU A 25 -9.24 7.80 -9.42
C LEU A 25 -8.50 8.38 -10.64
N GLY A 26 -9.24 8.86 -11.64
CA GLY A 26 -8.68 9.57 -12.80
C GLY A 26 -7.98 10.87 -12.41
N ALA A 27 -8.61 11.68 -11.55
CA ALA A 27 -8.00 12.91 -11.05
C ALA A 27 -6.75 12.66 -10.20
N VAL A 28 -6.75 11.60 -9.38
CA VAL A 28 -5.56 11.18 -8.63
C VAL A 28 -4.45 10.79 -9.58
N ARG A 29 -4.72 9.92 -10.57
CA ARG A 29 -3.72 9.51 -11.56
C ARG A 29 -3.09 10.70 -12.26
N GLU A 30 -3.90 11.64 -12.73
CA GLU A 30 -3.39 12.84 -13.43
C GLU A 30 -2.53 13.72 -12.52
N LEU A 31 -2.86 13.87 -11.24
CA LEU A 31 -2.05 14.62 -10.29
C LEU A 31 -0.70 13.95 -10.03
N VAL A 32 -0.69 12.63 -9.86
CA VAL A 32 0.55 11.89 -9.60
C VAL A 32 1.44 11.87 -10.85
N ASP A 33 0.86 11.73 -12.05
CA ASP A 33 1.57 11.84 -13.33
C ASP A 33 2.20 13.24 -13.56
N ARG A 34 1.62 14.28 -12.95
CA ARG A 34 2.12 15.67 -12.97
C ARG A 34 3.10 15.99 -11.84
N GLU A 35 3.49 15.00 -11.05
CA GLU A 35 4.34 15.17 -9.86
C GLU A 35 3.69 16.01 -8.74
N GLU A 36 2.37 16.24 -8.79
CA GLU A 36 1.58 16.99 -7.80
C GLU A 36 1.04 16.08 -6.66
N THR A 37 1.86 15.11 -6.23
CA THR A 37 1.45 14.05 -5.28
C THR A 37 1.07 14.58 -3.90
N SER A 38 1.61 15.73 -3.50
CA SER A 38 1.31 16.39 -2.23
C SER A 38 -0.18 16.76 -2.08
N ALA A 39 -0.85 17.16 -3.18
CA ALA A 39 -2.28 17.46 -3.17
C ALA A 39 -3.13 16.20 -2.95
N VAL A 40 -2.67 15.06 -3.45
CA VAL A 40 -3.32 13.75 -3.21
C VAL A 40 -3.13 13.37 -1.74
N LEU A 41 -1.90 13.49 -1.22
CA LEU A 41 -1.60 13.18 0.17
C LEU A 41 -2.45 14.01 1.16
N GLU A 42 -2.62 15.31 0.90
CA GLU A 42 -3.45 16.20 1.73
C GLU A 42 -4.91 15.72 1.83
N ILE A 43 -5.50 15.30 0.70
CA ILE A 43 -6.87 14.77 0.68
C ILE A 43 -6.95 13.43 1.43
N LEU A 44 -5.98 12.54 1.24
CA LEU A 44 -6.00 11.22 1.89
C LEU A 44 -5.77 11.29 3.42
N GLN A 45 -5.01 12.28 3.89
CA GLN A 45 -4.76 12.50 5.31
C GLN A 45 -5.86 13.29 6.02
N ASN A 46 -6.75 13.94 5.27
CA ASN A 46 -7.88 14.64 5.85
C ASN A 46 -8.91 13.64 6.37
N GLY A 47 -9.05 13.58 7.70
CA GLY A 47 -9.96 12.66 8.38
C GLY A 47 -11.43 12.78 7.96
N SER A 48 -11.85 13.91 7.38
CA SER A 48 -13.20 14.11 6.85
C SER A 48 -13.48 13.18 5.67
N TYR A 49 -12.47 12.82 4.89
CA TYR A 49 -12.59 11.96 3.71
C TYR A 49 -12.29 10.49 4.01
N LYS A 50 -12.15 10.09 5.28
CA LYS A 50 -11.77 8.71 5.64
C LYS A 50 -12.64 7.63 4.99
N ALA A 51 -13.96 7.85 4.93
CA ALA A 51 -14.90 6.91 4.31
C ALA A 51 -14.73 6.81 2.78
N LEU A 52 -14.40 7.93 2.12
CA LEU A 52 -14.02 7.96 0.71
C LEU A 52 -12.76 7.12 0.51
N VAL A 53 -11.71 7.42 1.28
CA VAL A 53 -10.42 6.74 1.20
C VAL A 53 -10.58 5.23 1.43
N GLU A 54 -11.35 4.81 2.42
CA GLU A 54 -11.63 3.38 2.67
C GLU A 54 -12.31 2.70 1.48
N THR A 55 -13.14 3.43 0.72
CA THR A 55 -13.85 2.92 -0.47
C THR A 55 -12.93 2.76 -1.68
N VAL A 56 -11.96 3.66 -1.86
CA VAL A 56 -11.05 3.65 -3.02
C VAL A 56 -9.66 3.10 -2.73
N ALA A 57 -9.35 2.75 -1.48
CA ALA A 57 -8.00 2.42 -1.06
C ALA A 57 -7.35 1.32 -1.89
N TRP A 58 -8.13 0.28 -2.23
CA TRP A 58 -7.67 -0.81 -3.09
C TRP A 58 -7.29 -0.29 -4.48
N ASP A 59 -8.16 0.49 -5.11
CA ASP A 59 -7.98 0.97 -6.48
C ASP A 59 -6.87 2.02 -6.61
N LEU A 60 -6.51 2.67 -5.50
CA LEU A 60 -5.38 3.60 -5.43
C LEU A 60 -4.02 2.89 -5.46
N LEU A 61 -3.91 1.65 -4.95
CA LEU A 61 -2.63 0.92 -4.93
C LEU A 61 -1.95 0.86 -6.30
N PRO A 62 -2.58 0.36 -7.38
CA PRO A 62 -1.95 0.29 -8.69
C PRO A 62 -1.71 1.67 -9.34
N ILE A 63 -2.29 2.75 -8.81
CA ILE A 63 -2.03 4.12 -9.25
C ILE A 63 -0.76 4.64 -8.60
N ILE A 64 -0.58 4.40 -7.30
CA ILE A 64 0.51 4.98 -6.51
C ILE A 64 1.79 4.14 -6.55
N THR A 65 1.68 2.81 -6.56
CA THR A 65 2.86 1.92 -6.52
C THR A 65 3.88 2.14 -7.65
N PRO A 66 3.50 2.43 -8.91
CA PRO A 66 4.47 2.75 -9.96
C PRO A 66 5.41 3.91 -9.60
N HIS A 67 4.96 4.87 -8.77
CA HIS A 67 5.74 6.08 -8.43
C HIS A 67 6.68 5.89 -7.24
N VAL A 68 6.73 4.68 -6.68
CA VAL A 68 7.78 4.25 -5.76
C VAL A 68 8.74 3.22 -6.38
N SER A 69 8.41 2.74 -7.58
CA SER A 69 9.26 1.89 -8.43
C SER A 69 10.04 2.82 -9.37
N ASP A 70 11.33 2.57 -9.58
CA ASP A 70 12.18 3.28 -10.55
C ASP A 70 12.49 4.79 -10.31
N THR A 71 11.86 5.45 -9.32
CA THR A 71 12.13 6.87 -9.02
C THR A 71 13.36 7.06 -8.12
N GLU A 72 14.15 8.11 -8.37
CA GLU A 72 15.17 8.57 -7.43
C GLU A 72 14.54 8.77 -6.03
N THR A 73 15.06 8.04 -5.04
CA THR A 73 14.51 7.97 -3.68
C THR A 73 14.48 9.32 -2.93
N ASN A 74 15.06 10.37 -3.51
CA ASN A 74 15.08 11.72 -2.98
C ASN A 74 14.02 12.67 -3.56
N ASN A 75 13.24 12.25 -4.56
CA ASN A 75 12.14 13.06 -5.09
C ASN A 75 10.98 13.11 -4.08
N ASP A 76 10.31 14.26 -3.98
CA ASP A 76 9.14 14.43 -3.12
C ASP A 76 7.98 13.55 -3.56
N VAL A 77 7.84 13.27 -4.87
CA VAL A 77 6.88 12.29 -5.41
C VAL A 77 7.06 10.91 -4.79
N TYR A 78 8.31 10.45 -4.63
CA TYR A 78 8.61 9.16 -4.03
C TYR A 78 8.21 9.13 -2.55
N LYS A 79 8.55 10.18 -1.79
CA LYS A 79 8.24 10.27 -0.36
C LYS A 79 6.73 10.34 -0.13
N ASP A 80 6.04 11.17 -0.89
CA ASP A 80 4.59 11.34 -0.80
C ASP A 80 3.89 10.04 -1.19
N SER A 81 4.29 9.40 -2.29
CA SER A 81 3.73 8.11 -2.72
C SER A 81 3.96 7.00 -1.68
N ALA A 82 5.15 6.92 -1.09
CA ALA A 82 5.44 5.97 -0.02
C ALA A 82 4.59 6.25 1.23
N GLN A 83 4.37 7.52 1.57
CA GLN A 83 3.49 7.89 2.68
C GLN A 83 2.03 7.54 2.39
N ILE A 84 1.53 7.83 1.19
CA ILE A 84 0.19 7.44 0.74
C ILE A 84 0.01 5.93 0.90
N LEU A 85 0.95 5.12 0.44
CA LEU A 85 0.88 3.66 0.59
C LEU A 85 0.80 3.22 2.05
N ASN A 86 1.42 3.93 2.99
CA ASN A 86 1.27 3.64 4.42
C ASN A 86 -0.11 4.06 4.95
N ASP A 87 -0.60 5.23 4.54
CA ASP A 87 -1.90 5.75 4.99
C ASP A 87 -3.05 4.85 4.50
N LEU A 88 -2.95 4.33 3.28
CA LEU A 88 -3.89 3.33 2.74
C LEU A 88 -3.90 2.04 3.57
N ALA A 89 -2.76 1.61 4.09
CA ALA A 89 -2.67 0.44 4.97
C ALA A 89 -3.32 0.65 6.34
N GLU A 90 -3.43 1.89 6.82
CA GLU A 90 -4.07 2.24 8.09
C GLU A 90 -5.59 2.46 7.95
N ILE A 91 -6.04 2.88 6.77
CA ILE A 91 -7.43 3.26 6.53
C ILE A 91 -8.20 2.14 5.84
N GLY A 92 -7.65 1.54 4.77
CA GLY A 92 -8.35 0.60 3.92
C GLY A 92 -8.79 -0.68 4.64
N LYS A 93 -9.76 -1.38 4.05
CA LYS A 93 -10.31 -2.61 4.63
C LYS A 93 -9.25 -3.72 4.65
N PRO A 94 -8.95 -4.34 5.80
CA PRO A 94 -7.75 -5.19 5.91
C PRO A 94 -7.67 -6.37 4.93
N LYS A 95 -8.79 -7.06 4.66
CA LYS A 95 -8.81 -8.20 3.73
C LYS A 95 -8.49 -7.78 2.30
N GLU A 96 -9.06 -6.66 1.88
CA GLU A 96 -8.81 -6.06 0.58
C GLU A 96 -7.34 -5.61 0.56
N MET A 97 -6.91 -4.75 1.47
CA MET A 97 -5.54 -4.22 1.42
C MET A 97 -4.45 -5.31 1.44
N ILE A 98 -4.59 -6.42 2.18
CA ILE A 98 -3.63 -7.54 2.12
C ILE A 98 -3.47 -8.06 0.69
N LEU A 99 -4.57 -8.40 0.02
CA LEU A 99 -4.51 -8.94 -1.35
C LEU A 99 -3.96 -7.89 -2.30
N GLY A 100 -4.37 -6.62 -2.16
CA GLY A 100 -3.91 -5.53 -3.02
C GLY A 100 -2.39 -5.32 -2.93
N TYR A 101 -1.81 -5.33 -1.73
CA TYR A 101 -0.36 -5.25 -1.56
C TYR A 101 0.37 -6.48 -2.10
N LEU A 102 -0.20 -7.68 -1.95
CA LEU A 102 0.39 -8.90 -2.52
C LEU A 102 0.39 -8.87 -4.05
N GLU A 103 -0.68 -8.38 -4.67
CA GLU A 103 -0.73 -8.17 -6.12
C GLU A 103 0.32 -7.16 -6.59
N GLN A 104 0.54 -6.07 -5.83
CA GLN A 104 1.60 -5.12 -6.15
C GLN A 104 3.00 -5.74 -6.00
N LEU A 105 3.23 -6.56 -4.97
CA LEU A 105 4.50 -7.27 -4.77
C LEU A 105 4.79 -8.29 -5.87
N ASP A 106 3.77 -8.96 -6.41
CA ASP A 106 3.91 -9.88 -7.54
C ASP A 106 4.18 -9.12 -8.85
N ARG A 107 3.55 -7.93 -8.99
CA ARG A 107 3.70 -7.06 -10.17
C ARG A 107 5.06 -6.36 -10.25
N PHE A 108 5.56 -5.86 -9.13
CA PHE A 108 6.81 -5.11 -9.04
C PHE A 108 7.89 -5.99 -8.42
N LEU A 109 8.73 -6.59 -9.27
CA LEU A 109 9.80 -7.49 -8.86
C LEU A 109 11.11 -6.75 -8.47
N ASP A 110 11.09 -5.42 -8.40
CA ASP A 110 12.25 -4.65 -8.00
C ASP A 110 12.39 -4.59 -6.47
N ASP A 111 13.64 -4.74 -5.99
CA ASP A 111 13.97 -4.79 -4.56
C ASP A 111 13.58 -3.50 -3.80
N GLY A 112 13.48 -2.36 -4.50
CA GLY A 112 13.13 -1.05 -3.94
C GLY A 112 11.66 -1.00 -3.53
N THR A 113 10.77 -1.22 -4.50
CA THR A 113 9.33 -1.31 -4.30
C THR A 113 8.98 -2.38 -3.29
N TYR A 114 9.64 -3.54 -3.36
CA TYR A 114 9.44 -4.62 -2.40
C TYR A 114 9.63 -4.13 -0.96
N ARG A 115 10.76 -3.47 -0.66
CA ARG A 115 11.06 -2.96 0.69
C ARG A 115 10.04 -1.93 1.16
N ILE A 116 9.54 -1.08 0.28
CA ILE A 116 8.56 -0.04 0.60
C ILE A 116 7.22 -0.67 0.96
N LEU A 117 6.78 -1.68 0.20
CA LEU A 117 5.49 -2.33 0.38
C LEU A 117 5.45 -3.29 1.60
N LEU A 118 6.61 -3.75 2.10
CA LEU A 118 6.66 -4.58 3.31
C LEU A 118 6.08 -3.90 4.55
N LYS A 119 6.37 -2.60 4.73
CA LYS A 119 5.86 -1.83 5.88
C LYS A 119 4.33 -1.73 5.89
N PRO A 120 3.66 -1.21 4.85
CA PRO A 120 2.21 -1.15 4.81
C PRO A 120 1.58 -2.55 4.86
N LEU A 121 2.15 -3.57 4.20
CA LEU A 121 1.65 -4.93 4.31
C LEU A 121 1.68 -5.44 5.77
N SER A 122 2.78 -5.20 6.49
CA SER A 122 2.89 -5.55 7.92
C SER A 122 1.81 -4.83 8.75
N THR A 123 1.58 -3.54 8.49
CA THR A 123 0.53 -2.76 9.15
C THR A 123 -0.84 -3.41 8.95
N VAL A 124 -1.21 -3.76 7.72
CA VAL A 124 -2.52 -4.38 7.45
C VAL A 124 -2.64 -5.75 8.11
N LEU A 125 -1.59 -6.58 8.06
CA LEU A 125 -1.58 -7.89 8.70
C LEU A 125 -1.79 -7.80 10.22
N MET A 126 -1.18 -6.78 10.85
CA MET A 126 -1.41 -6.49 12.27
C MET A 126 -2.85 -6.04 12.54
N ARG A 127 -3.39 -5.12 11.72
CA ARG A 127 -4.79 -4.65 11.82
C ARG A 127 -5.82 -5.76 11.61
N PHE A 128 -5.53 -6.71 10.73
CA PHE A 128 -6.41 -7.85 10.46
C PHE A 128 -6.54 -8.81 11.66
N GLY A 129 -5.70 -8.68 12.68
CA GLY A 129 -5.78 -9.52 13.88
C GLY A 129 -5.03 -10.85 13.75
N LEU A 130 -3.98 -10.91 12.91
CA LEU A 130 -2.99 -12.02 12.92
C LEU A 130 -2.11 -11.99 14.17
N THR A 131 -2.69 -11.70 15.33
CA THR A 131 -2.03 -11.60 16.65
C THR A 131 -1.92 -12.95 17.34
N LYS A 132 -2.55 -14.01 16.82
CA LYS A 132 -2.32 -15.39 17.28
C LYS A 132 -1.15 -15.97 16.51
N SER A 133 -0.01 -16.08 17.19
CA SER A 133 1.28 -16.63 16.72
C SER A 133 1.18 -17.82 15.77
N HIS A 134 0.18 -18.69 15.90
CA HIS A 134 -0.05 -19.82 15.00
C HIS A 134 -0.54 -19.44 13.59
N GLN A 135 -1.47 -18.49 13.48
CA GLN A 135 -1.99 -18.02 12.19
C GLN A 135 -0.98 -17.12 11.48
N MET A 136 -0.25 -16.32 12.26
CA MET A 136 0.86 -15.53 11.78
C MET A 136 1.96 -16.43 11.21
N ASN A 137 2.33 -17.52 11.91
CA ASN A 137 3.29 -18.51 11.42
C ASN A 137 2.79 -19.21 10.16
N GLN A 138 1.50 -19.53 10.04
CA GLN A 138 0.97 -20.13 8.81
C GLN A 138 0.93 -19.15 7.65
N SER A 139 0.57 -17.88 7.86
CA SER A 139 0.62 -16.85 6.83
C SER A 139 2.06 -16.54 6.42
N PHE A 140 3.00 -16.52 7.37
CA PHE A 140 4.44 -16.42 7.08
C PHE A 140 4.97 -17.66 6.37
N ILE A 141 4.52 -18.87 6.71
CA ILE A 141 4.88 -20.10 5.98
C ILE A 141 4.30 -20.04 4.57
N LEU A 142 3.07 -19.56 4.38
CA LEU A 142 2.46 -19.44 3.06
C LEU A 142 3.21 -18.40 2.21
N LEU A 143 3.51 -17.23 2.78
CA LEU A 143 4.33 -16.20 2.15
C LEU A 143 5.74 -16.72 1.86
N HIS A 144 6.38 -17.38 2.82
CA HIS A 144 7.71 -17.95 2.68
C HIS A 144 7.74 -19.06 1.62
N THR A 145 6.74 -19.95 1.60
CA THR A 145 6.60 -21.00 0.58
C THR A 145 6.35 -20.38 -0.78
N HIS A 146 5.49 -19.35 -0.88
CA HIS A 146 5.26 -18.61 -2.12
C HIS A 146 6.55 -17.94 -2.63
N LEU A 147 7.30 -17.28 -1.73
CA LEU A 147 8.61 -16.69 -2.00
C LEU A 147 9.70 -17.75 -2.31
N GLN A 148 9.60 -18.96 -1.76
CA GLN A 148 10.50 -20.08 -2.05
C GLN A 148 10.17 -20.75 -3.38
N THR A 149 8.90 -20.84 -3.76
CA THR A 149 8.48 -21.29 -5.09
C THR A 149 8.77 -20.25 -6.17
N ALA A 150 8.74 -18.95 -5.84
CA ALA A 150 9.20 -17.88 -6.71
C ALA A 150 10.74 -17.87 -6.87
N LYS A 151 11.46 -18.48 -5.92
CA LYS A 151 12.94 -18.59 -5.85
C LYS A 151 13.58 -19.57 -6.84
N VAL A 152 12.99 -19.76 -8.02
CA VAL A 152 13.73 -20.33 -9.16
C VAL A 152 14.53 -19.26 -9.91
N ARG A 153 14.36 -17.96 -9.64
CA ARG A 153 15.22 -16.91 -10.23
C ARG A 153 15.70 -15.86 -9.21
N HIS A 154 16.81 -16.21 -8.55
CA HIS A 154 17.90 -15.35 -8.05
C HIS A 154 17.58 -14.12 -7.15
N HIS A 155 17.53 -14.31 -5.82
CA HIS A 155 18.25 -13.39 -4.92
C HIS A 155 18.50 -13.99 -3.49
N PRO A 156 19.75 -14.08 -3.01
CA PRO A 156 20.10 -14.69 -1.71
C PRO A 156 19.83 -13.80 -0.48
N VAL A 157 19.61 -12.50 -0.66
CA VAL A 157 19.48 -11.50 0.44
C VAL A 157 18.14 -11.60 1.19
N LEU A 158 17.09 -12.10 0.53
CA LEU A 158 15.75 -12.23 1.13
C LEU A 158 15.66 -13.40 2.13
N VAL A 159 16.48 -14.44 1.97
CA VAL A 159 16.51 -15.57 2.93
C VAL A 159 17.07 -15.09 4.27
N SER A 160 18.15 -14.31 4.24
CA SER A 160 18.86 -13.89 5.44
C SER A 160 18.06 -12.89 6.27
N GLY A 161 17.41 -11.90 5.64
CA GLY A 161 16.61 -10.89 6.35
C GLY A 161 15.38 -11.47 7.06
N LEU A 162 14.71 -12.44 6.44
CA LEU A 162 13.58 -13.13 7.06
C LEU A 162 14.03 -14.10 8.15
N SER A 163 15.18 -14.76 7.98
CA SER A 163 15.75 -15.63 9.01
C SER A 163 16.16 -14.86 10.27
N GLU A 164 16.73 -13.66 10.13
CA GLU A 164 17.09 -12.80 11.28
C GLU A 164 15.85 -12.26 11.99
N PHE A 165 14.80 -11.89 11.26
CA PHE A 165 13.54 -11.45 11.84
C PHE A 165 12.85 -12.55 12.64
N MET A 166 12.80 -13.77 12.09
CA MET A 166 12.26 -14.95 12.77
C MET A 166 13.04 -15.28 14.06
N CYS A 167 14.37 -15.19 14.01
CA CYS A 167 15.24 -15.45 15.17
C CYS A 167 15.02 -14.41 16.29
N ASN A 168 14.86 -13.13 15.94
CA ASN A 168 14.61 -12.06 16.91
C ASN A 168 13.20 -12.13 17.54
N THR A 169 12.21 -12.68 16.84
CA THR A 169 10.84 -12.85 17.39
C THR A 169 10.69 -14.02 18.36
N GLN A 170 11.54 -15.05 18.27
CA GLN A 170 11.51 -16.18 19.22
C GLN A 170 12.18 -15.86 20.57
N ASN A 171 13.08 -14.87 20.63
CA ASN A 171 13.83 -14.52 21.84
C ASN A 171 13.13 -13.51 22.78
N LYS A 172 11.89 -13.12 22.49
CA LYS A 172 11.09 -12.21 23.32
C LYS A 172 9.82 -12.83 23.93
N SER A 173 9.74 -14.17 23.96
CA SER A 173 8.70 -14.90 24.70
C SER A 173 9.20 -15.45 26.02
#